data_AF-A0A0D2PK96-F1
#
_entry.id   AF-A0A0D2PK96-F1
#
_cell.length_a   1.000
_cell.length_b   1.000
_cell.length_c   1.000
_cell.angle_alpha   90.00
_cell.angle_beta   90.00
_cell.angle_gamma   90.00
#
_symmetry.space_group_name_H-M   'P 1'
#
loop_
_entity.id
_entity.type
_entity.pdbx_description
1 polymer ?
#
loop_
_entity_poly.entity_id
_entity_poly.type
_entity_poly.pdbx_seq_one_letter_code
_entity_poly.pdbx_strand_id
1 'polypeptide(L)'
;MSDLNVVSELIDQEQRCWKRDHITKNFSSKEAERILCIPLSKHTQEDRLVWWGEPTGEYIVRSGYKRLLQGEDTSEPRHCNNDHTIFYKKLWQTDLP
;
A
#
# COMPACT_ATOMS: atom_id res chain seq x y z
N MET A 1 -0.35 27.71 0.32
CA MET A 1 0.23 26.37 0.13
C MET A 1 -0.47 25.78 -1.06
N SER A 2 0.25 25.17 -2.00
CA SER A 2 -0.39 24.55 -3.16
C SER A 2 -1.01 23.23 -2.69
N ASP A 3 -2.33 23.14 -2.69
CA ASP A 3 -3.07 21.93 -2.32
C ASP A 3 -2.90 20.88 -3.43
N LEU A 4 -1.83 20.08 -3.33
CA LEU A 4 -1.68 18.85 -4.10
C LEU A 4 -2.54 17.77 -3.44
N ASN A 5 -3.62 17.37 -4.09
CA ASN A 5 -4.55 16.38 -3.54
C ASN A 5 -4.32 14.97 -4.11
N VAL A 6 -3.82 14.87 -5.34
CA VAL A 6 -3.66 13.59 -6.03
C VAL A 6 -2.33 13.50 -6.77
N VAL A 7 -1.78 12.29 -6.89
CA VAL A 7 -0.48 12.04 -7.55
C VAL A 7 -0.51 12.43 -9.03
N SER A 8 -1.67 12.34 -9.68
CA SER A 8 -1.83 12.72 -11.10
C SER A 8 -1.53 14.19 -11.38
N GLU A 9 -1.64 15.08 -10.38
CA GLU A 9 -1.29 16.50 -10.51
C GLU A 9 0.22 16.72 -10.70
N LEU A 10 1.04 15.79 -10.21
CA LEU A 10 2.50 15.80 -10.33
C LEU A 10 3.00 15.29 -11.68
N ILE A 11 2.12 14.74 -12.51
CA ILE A 11 2.46 14.09 -13.78
C ILE A 11 1.95 14.95 -14.94
N ASP A 12 2.82 15.17 -15.93
CA ASP A 12 2.41 15.64 -17.25
C ASP A 12 1.87 14.44 -18.04
N GLN A 13 0.57 14.45 -18.33
CA GLN A 13 -0.11 13.33 -18.99
C GLN A 13 0.23 13.23 -20.48
N GLU A 14 0.58 14.34 -21.15
CA GLU A 14 0.96 14.35 -22.56
C GLU A 14 2.40 13.87 -22.73
N GLN A 15 3.33 14.45 -21.96
CA GLN A 15 4.75 14.13 -22.04
C GLN A 15 5.14 12.87 -21.24
N ARG A 16 4.20 12.33 -20.45
CA ARG A 16 4.38 11.15 -19.57
C ARG A 16 5.63 11.29 -18.69
N CYS A 17 5.83 12.49 -18.17
CA CYS A 17 6.98 12.84 -17.36
C CYS A 17 6.53 13.51 -16.05
N TRP A 18 7.42 13.49 -15.06
CA TRP A 18 7.20 14.21 -13.81
C TRP A 18 7.30 15.71 -14.04
N LYS A 19 6.37 16.49 -13.48
CA LYS A 19 6.45 17.96 -13.43
C LYS A 19 7.49 18.36 -12.39
N ARG A 20 8.77 18.35 -12.81
CA ARG A 20 9.94 18.57 -11.95
C ARG A 20 9.80 19.80 -11.06
N ASP A 21 9.43 20.95 -11.63
CA ASP A 21 9.31 22.21 -10.89
C ASP A 21 8.23 22.14 -9.79
N HIS A 22 7.10 21.47 -10.08
CA HIS A 22 6.04 21.24 -9.10
C HIS A 22 6.53 20.35 -7.97
N ILE A 23 7.28 19.30 -8.26
CA ILE A 23 7.80 18.38 -7.25
C ILE A 23 8.85 19.08 -6.38
N THR A 24 9.82 19.78 -6.97
CA THR A 24 10.87 20.49 -6.21
C THR A 24 10.32 21.62 -5.35
N LYS A 25 9.18 22.20 -5.72
CA LYS A 25 8.53 23.27 -4.95
C LYS A 25 7.72 22.75 -3.75
N ASN A 26 7.16 21.54 -3.86
CA ASN A 26 6.21 21.02 -2.87
C ASN A 26 6.82 19.96 -1.93
N PHE A 27 7.94 19.35 -2.30
CA PHE A 27 8.60 18.30 -1.51
C PHE A 27 10.00 18.75 -1.07
N SER A 28 10.51 18.18 0.02
CA SER A 28 11.91 18.40 0.42
C SER A 28 12.85 17.89 -0.68
N SER A 29 14.09 18.40 -0.74
CA SER A 29 15.05 17.99 -1.77
C SER A 29 15.26 16.47 -1.82
N LYS A 30 15.30 15.81 -0.66
CA LYS A 30 15.45 14.35 -0.55
C LYS A 30 14.23 13.57 -1.05
N GLU A 31 13.03 14.09 -0.80
CA GLU A 31 11.79 13.46 -1.29
C GLU A 31 11.62 13.69 -2.78
N ALA A 32 11.87 14.91 -3.26
CA ALA A 32 11.81 15.26 -4.67
C ALA A 32 12.74 14.36 -5.50
N GLU A 33 13.98 14.14 -5.05
CA GLU A 33 14.92 13.23 -5.70
C GLU A 33 14.34 11.81 -5.82
N ARG A 34 13.78 11.27 -4.72
CA ARG A 34 13.18 9.93 -4.70
C ARG A 34 11.97 9.82 -5.63
N ILE A 35 11.10 10.81 -5.66
CA ILE A 35 9.93 10.84 -6.54
C ILE A 35 10.38 10.81 -8.01
N LEU A 36 11.36 11.65 -8.36
CA LEU A 36 11.88 11.74 -9.73
C LEU A 36 12.59 10.47 -10.20
N CYS A 37 13.02 9.59 -9.29
CA CYS A 37 13.57 8.28 -9.62
C CYS A 37 12.51 7.22 -9.94
N ILE A 38 11.22 7.45 -9.63
CA ILE A 38 10.15 6.50 -9.93
C ILE A 38 9.86 6.55 -11.43
N PRO A 39 10.00 5.44 -12.19
CA PRO A 39 9.69 5.43 -13.61
C PRO A 39 8.19 5.54 -13.84
N LEU A 40 7.79 6.42 -14.76
CA LEU A 40 6.41 6.50 -15.22
C LEU A 40 6.15 5.52 -16.36
N SER A 41 4.94 4.97 -16.42
CA SER A 41 4.54 4.08 -17.52
C SER A 41 4.50 4.85 -18.84
N LYS A 42 5.14 4.28 -19.87
CA LYS A 42 5.12 4.81 -21.25
C LYS A 42 3.76 4.66 -21.92
N HIS A 43 2.93 3.76 -21.43
CA HIS A 43 1.61 3.49 -21.98
C HIS A 43 0.52 4.07 -21.08
N THR A 44 -0.53 4.56 -21.71
CA THR A 44 -1.76 4.96 -21.02
C THR A 44 -2.48 3.71 -20.56
N GLN A 45 -2.42 3.46 -19.26
CA GLN A 45 -3.16 2.38 -18.61
C GLN A 45 -3.77 2.96 -17.34
N GLU A 46 -5.01 2.58 -17.05
CA GLU A 46 -5.62 2.91 -15.77
C GLU A 46 -4.92 2.16 -14.63
N ASP A 47 -4.89 2.79 -13.46
CA ASP A 47 -4.38 2.18 -12.25
C ASP A 47 -5.21 0.94 -11.92
N ARG A 48 -4.52 -0.17 -11.62
CA ARG A 48 -5.14 -1.43 -11.27
C ARG A 48 -4.58 -1.91 -9.94
N LEU A 49 -5.46 -2.39 -9.06
CA LEU A 49 -5.06 -3.11 -7.87
C LEU A 49 -4.41 -4.43 -8.28
N VAL A 50 -3.17 -4.66 -7.84
CA VAL A 50 -2.42 -5.88 -8.12
C VAL A 50 -1.98 -6.50 -6.80
N TRP A 51 -2.22 -7.80 -6.65
CA TRP A 51 -1.85 -8.57 -5.47
C TRP A 51 -0.87 -9.67 -5.82
N TRP A 52 0.31 -9.67 -5.19
CA TRP A 52 1.37 -10.65 -5.48
C TRP A 52 1.18 -12.01 -4.80
N GLY A 53 0.22 -12.12 -3.88
CA GLY A 53 -0.01 -13.37 -3.15
C GLY A 53 -0.82 -14.42 -3.90
N GLU A 54 -1.38 -14.09 -5.06
CA GLU A 54 -2.13 -15.01 -5.92
C GLU A 54 -1.69 -14.89 -7.39
N PRO A 55 -1.58 -16.00 -8.15
CA PRO A 55 -1.21 -15.97 -9.56
C PRO A 55 -2.15 -15.15 -10.45
N THR A 56 -3.42 -15.02 -10.05
CA THR A 56 -4.41 -14.20 -10.77
C THR A 56 -4.16 -12.71 -10.64
N GLY A 57 -3.35 -12.30 -9.65
CA GLY A 57 -3.15 -10.89 -9.31
C GLY A 57 -4.30 -10.30 -8.48
N GLU A 58 -5.32 -11.08 -8.16
CA GLU A 58 -6.48 -10.65 -7.39
C GLU A 58 -6.27 -10.90 -5.89
N TYR A 59 -6.77 -9.97 -5.08
CA TYR A 59 -6.73 -10.16 -3.64
C TYR A 59 -7.85 -11.11 -3.18
N ILE A 60 -7.47 -12.15 -2.43
CA ILE A 60 -8.40 -12.95 -1.64
C ILE A 60 -7.96 -12.96 -0.18
N VAL A 61 -8.92 -12.98 0.75
CA VAL A 61 -8.65 -12.92 2.21
C VAL A 61 -7.62 -13.98 2.65
N ARG A 62 -7.72 -15.20 2.10
CA ARG A 62 -6.79 -16.30 2.38
C ARG A 62 -5.34 -15.94 2.07
N SER A 63 -5.11 -15.30 0.92
CA SER A 63 -3.78 -14.91 0.45
C SER A 63 -3.20 -13.76 1.27
N GLY A 64 -4.05 -12.80 1.68
CA GLY A 64 -3.70 -11.75 2.63
C GLY A 64 -3.23 -12.34 3.96
N TYR A 65 -4.01 -13.26 4.52
CA TYR A 65 -3.66 -13.94 5.78
C TYR A 65 -2.37 -14.76 5.66
N LYS A 66 -2.22 -15.51 4.55
CA LYS A 66 -0.99 -16.27 4.27
C LYS A 66 0.24 -15.35 4.23
N ARG A 67 0.15 -14.17 3.60
CA ARG A 67 1.26 -13.21 3.54
C ARG A 67 1.60 -12.64 4.92
N LEU A 68 0.61 -12.38 5.77
CA LEU A 68 0.83 -11.95 7.15
C LEU A 68 1.58 -13.00 7.97
N LEU A 69 1.19 -14.28 7.86
CA LEU A 69 1.86 -15.38 8.55
C LEU A 69 3.29 -15.63 8.02
N GLN A 70 3.52 -15.45 6.72
CA GLN A 70 4.83 -15.67 6.10
C GLN A 70 5.82 -14.53 6.35
N GLY A 71 5.35 -13.33 6.68
CA GLY A 71 6.20 -12.20 7.08
C GLY A 71 6.78 -12.32 8.50
N GLU A 72 6.46 -13.40 9.22
CA GLU A 72 6.89 -13.67 10.61
C GLU A 72 8.27 -14.36 10.72
N ASP A 73 9.12 -14.30 9.69
CA ASP A 73 10.54 -14.66 9.82
C ASP A 73 11.33 -13.55 10.54
N THR A 74 11.02 -13.32 11.81
CA THR A 74 11.92 -12.66 12.78
C THR A 74 11.57 -13.15 14.17
N SER A 75 12.32 -14.15 14.65
CA SER A 75 12.97 -14.27 15.96
C SER A 75 12.28 -13.82 17.26
N GLU A 76 10.99 -13.48 17.30
CA GLU A 76 10.26 -13.20 18.53
C GLU A 76 9.06 -14.15 18.67
N PRO A 77 8.99 -14.95 19.74
CA PRO A 77 7.79 -15.70 20.04
C PRO A 77 6.68 -14.68 20.28
N ARG A 78 5.57 -14.80 19.54
CA ARG A 78 4.39 -13.98 19.73
C ARG A 78 4.11 -13.84 21.24
N HIS A 79 4.19 -12.63 21.77
CA HIS A 79 3.27 -12.25 22.84
C HIS A 79 1.89 -12.12 22.18
N CYS A 80 1.32 -13.27 21.80
CA CYS A 80 -0.10 -13.35 21.65
C CYS A 80 -0.64 -13.09 23.05
N ASN A 81 -1.03 -11.84 23.33
CA ASN A 81 -1.86 -11.52 24.48
C ASN A 81 -3.05 -12.46 24.38
N ASN A 82 -3.01 -13.53 25.18
CA ASN A 82 -4.00 -14.59 25.24
C ASN A 82 -5.41 -13.99 25.35
N ASP A 83 -5.50 -12.80 25.94
CA ASP A 83 -6.67 -11.95 26.07
C ASP A 83 -7.38 -11.67 24.74
N HIS A 84 -6.68 -11.37 23.63
CA HIS A 84 -7.34 -11.13 22.34
C HIS A 84 -7.94 -12.42 21.79
N THR A 85 -7.22 -13.53 21.89
CA THR A 85 -7.70 -14.83 21.41
C THR A 85 -8.89 -15.30 22.24
N ILE A 86 -8.87 -15.10 23.56
CA ILE A 86 -10.00 -15.38 24.46
C ILE A 86 -11.18 -14.45 24.18
N PHE A 87 -10.94 -13.15 24.00
CA PHE A 87 -11.98 -12.16 23.72
C PHE A 87 -12.75 -12.49 22.45
N TYR A 88 -12.06 -12.66 21.32
CA TYR A 88 -12.72 -12.97 20.06
C TYR A 88 -13.38 -14.35 20.09
N LYS A 89 -12.78 -15.35 20.75
CA LYS A 89 -13.42 -16.67 20.89
C LYS A 89 -14.73 -16.59 21.68
N LYS A 90 -14.79 -15.79 22.75
CA LYS A 90 -16.04 -15.53 23.49
C LYS A 90 -17.03 -14.72 22.66
N LEU A 91 -16.58 -13.68 21.97
CA LEU A 91 -17.41 -12.82 21.13
C LEU A 91 -18.09 -13.61 19.99
N TRP A 92 -17.37 -14.53 19.35
CA TRP A 92 -17.94 -15.38 18.30
C TRP A 92 -18.87 -16.49 18.81
N GLN A 93 -18.91 -16.72 20.13
CA GLN A 93 -19.79 -17.70 20.77
C GLN A 93 -21.05 -17.09 21.36
N THR A 94 -21.19 -15.76 21.35
CA THR A 94 -22.45 -15.12 21.75
C THR A 94 -23.42 -15.14 20.59
N ASP A 95 -24.64 -15.60 20.83
CA ASP A 95 -25.77 -15.35 19.93
C ASP A 95 -26.06 -13.86 19.92
N LEU A 96 -25.52 -13.16 18.92
CA LEU A 96 -25.85 -11.77 18.67
C LEU A 96 -27.27 -11.73 18.08
N PRO A 97 -28.13 -10.81 18.57
CA PRO A 97 -29.49 -10.66 18.06
C PRO A 97 -29.52 -10.22 16.58
#